data_AF-A0A538SYL5-F1
#
_entry.id   AF-A0A538SYL5-F1
#
_cell.length_a   1.000
_cell.length_b   1.000
_cell.length_c   1.000
_cell.angle_alpha   90.00
_cell.angle_beta   90.00
_cell.angle_gamma   90.00
#
_symmetry.space_group_name_H-M   'P 1'
#
loop_
_entity.id
_entity.type
_entity.pdbx_description
1 polymer ?
#
loop_
_entity_poly.entity_id
_entity_poly.type
_entity_poly.pdbx_seq_one_letter_code
_entity_poly.pdbx_strand_id
1 'polypeptide(L)'
;MSTPRTMFPRARIPYGTWGSSYFPAWQSSGLAEVNIGQFAGESMARIMGLRDVPKHEIEYLVLGSTIPWHWKFWTAPLVASCMGHRIPGYHVEQACATGLQAVLLGAAEVESGAKDVVGVLTFDRTSDSPVGVFPERRAHQRTHAIADVWDNFGFDPATGNAMITAAGSRRANTTWSAARWTTSRSCATSSISRPRTPGSSVAPWCRSTS
;
A
#
# COMPACT_ATOMS: atom_id res chain seq x y z
N MET A 1 31.36 -3.16 -20.52
CA MET A 1 30.22 -2.41 -19.94
C MET A 1 30.20 -2.68 -18.45
N SER A 2 30.37 -1.67 -17.60
CA SER A 2 30.26 -1.87 -16.14
C SER A 2 28.78 -2.12 -15.81
N THR A 3 28.46 -3.29 -15.24
CA THR A 3 27.12 -3.57 -14.73
C THR A 3 26.72 -2.44 -13.77
N PRO A 4 25.54 -1.81 -13.94
CA PRO A 4 25.09 -0.78 -13.02
C PRO A 4 25.06 -1.34 -11.61
N ARG A 5 25.74 -0.66 -10.68
CA ARG A 5 25.89 -1.10 -9.30
C ARG A 5 24.55 -0.90 -8.59
N THR A 6 23.75 -1.95 -8.48
CA THR A 6 22.47 -1.91 -7.77
C THR A 6 22.72 -1.86 -6.25
N MET A 7 21.80 -1.24 -5.51
CA MET A 7 21.90 -1.13 -4.05
C MET A 7 21.89 -2.50 -3.36
N PHE A 8 21.08 -3.43 -3.88
CA PHE A 8 20.97 -4.81 -3.40
C PHE A 8 21.27 -5.79 -4.55
N PRO A 9 22.55 -6.13 -4.82
CA PRO A 9 22.93 -7.01 -5.91
C PRO A 9 22.52 -8.46 -5.73
N ARG A 10 22.13 -8.94 -4.55
CA ARG A 10 21.66 -10.31 -4.29
C ARG A 10 20.15 -10.42 -4.18
N ALA A 11 19.46 -9.38 -3.72
CA ALA A 11 18.00 -9.39 -3.59
C ALA A 11 17.30 -9.33 -4.95
N ARG A 12 16.28 -10.18 -5.15
CA ARG A 12 15.43 -10.22 -6.34
C ARG A 12 13.98 -10.46 -5.93
N ILE A 13 13.03 -9.88 -6.66
CA ILE A 13 11.61 -10.20 -6.55
C ILE A 13 11.27 -11.15 -7.70
N PRO A 14 10.98 -12.44 -7.45
CA PRO A 14 10.69 -13.37 -8.52
C PRO A 14 9.41 -12.98 -9.27
N TYR A 15 9.37 -13.26 -10.58
CA TYR A 15 8.22 -12.91 -11.40
C TYR A 15 6.94 -13.56 -10.88
N GLY A 16 5.86 -12.78 -10.73
CA GLY A 16 4.55 -13.27 -10.31
C GLY A 16 4.36 -13.44 -8.80
N THR A 17 5.37 -13.12 -7.98
CA THR A 17 5.29 -13.23 -6.50
C THR A 17 4.68 -12.01 -5.80
N TRP A 18 4.17 -11.04 -6.56
CA TRP A 18 3.53 -9.84 -6.03
C TRP A 18 2.02 -9.83 -6.35
N GLY A 19 1.29 -9.08 -5.54
CA GLY A 19 -0.12 -8.80 -5.76
C GLY A 19 -0.64 -7.77 -4.77
N SER A 20 -1.90 -7.40 -4.94
CA SER A 20 -2.62 -6.51 -4.02
C SER A 20 -4.08 -6.93 -3.96
N SER A 21 -4.74 -6.57 -2.87
CA SER A 21 -6.20 -6.69 -2.76
C SER A 21 -6.90 -5.63 -3.61
N TYR A 22 -8.21 -5.73 -3.72
CA TYR A 22 -9.04 -4.63 -4.20
C TYR A 22 -8.85 -3.37 -3.35
N PHE A 23 -8.80 -2.19 -3.98
CA PHE A 23 -8.63 -0.89 -3.34
C PHE A 23 -9.88 -0.03 -3.54
N PRO A 24 -10.84 -0.07 -2.60
CA PRO A 24 -12.09 0.70 -2.67
C PRO A 24 -11.89 2.17 -2.28
N ALA A 25 -12.84 3.03 -2.67
CA ALA A 25 -12.90 4.37 -2.15
C ALA A 25 -13.26 4.36 -0.64
N TRP A 26 -12.93 5.45 0.04
CA TRP A 26 -13.17 5.59 1.49
C TRP A 26 -14.65 5.37 1.81
N GLN A 27 -14.92 4.53 2.82
CA GLN A 27 -16.25 4.11 3.27
C GLN A 27 -17.17 3.49 2.19
N SER A 28 -16.67 3.15 1.00
CA SER A 28 -17.52 2.73 -0.12
C SER A 28 -17.72 1.21 -0.24
N SER A 29 -17.22 0.41 0.70
CA SER A 29 -17.26 -1.05 0.62
C SER A 29 -17.25 -1.70 2.00
N GLY A 30 -17.64 -2.98 2.06
CA GLY A 30 -17.56 -3.78 3.29
C GLY A 30 -16.14 -3.98 3.83
N LEU A 31 -15.09 -3.65 3.07
CA LEU A 31 -13.71 -3.59 3.59
C LEU A 31 -13.51 -2.44 4.60
N ALA A 32 -14.50 -1.57 4.79
CA ALA A 32 -14.48 -0.57 5.84
C ALA A 32 -14.54 -1.18 7.25
N GLU A 33 -15.16 -2.35 7.42
CA GLU A 33 -15.43 -2.94 8.74
C GLU A 33 -14.53 -4.14 9.09
N VAL A 34 -13.65 -4.55 8.16
CA VAL A 34 -12.82 -5.75 8.36
C VAL A 34 -11.72 -5.50 9.38
N ASN A 35 -11.35 -6.57 10.11
CA ASN A 35 -10.08 -6.58 10.80
C ASN A 35 -8.95 -6.59 9.77
N ILE A 36 -8.27 -5.45 9.61
CA ILE A 36 -7.30 -5.26 8.53
C ILE A 36 -6.09 -6.20 8.63
N GLY A 37 -5.65 -6.55 9.85
CA GLY A 37 -4.53 -7.48 10.04
C GLY A 37 -4.88 -8.91 9.62
N GLN A 38 -6.08 -9.38 10.00
CA GLN A 38 -6.59 -10.68 9.55
C GLN A 38 -6.77 -10.68 8.03
N PHE A 39 -7.44 -9.66 7.49
CA PHE A 39 -7.66 -9.51 6.05
C PHE A 39 -6.35 -9.51 5.26
N ALA A 40 -5.30 -8.85 5.78
CA ALA A 40 -4.00 -8.80 5.13
C ALA A 40 -3.33 -10.19 5.08
N GLY A 41 -3.34 -10.94 6.19
CA GLY A 41 -2.80 -12.30 6.22
C GLY A 41 -3.55 -13.27 5.30
N GLU A 42 -4.89 -13.24 5.32
CA GLU A 42 -5.73 -14.05 4.44
C GLU A 42 -5.56 -13.66 2.96
N SER A 43 -5.45 -12.36 2.67
CA SER A 43 -5.21 -11.86 1.32
C SER A 43 -3.85 -12.29 0.78
N MET A 44 -2.80 -12.24 1.61
CA MET A 44 -1.48 -12.74 1.24
C MET A 44 -1.54 -14.23 0.93
N ALA A 45 -2.16 -15.04 1.79
CA ALA A 45 -2.33 -16.48 1.53
C ALA A 45 -3.10 -16.76 0.24
N ARG A 46 -4.18 -16.00 -0.02
CA ARG A 46 -4.98 -16.13 -1.25
C ARG A 46 -4.18 -15.77 -2.49
N ILE A 47 -3.49 -14.62 -2.47
CA ILE A 47 -2.70 -14.14 -3.63
C ILE A 47 -1.57 -15.11 -3.93
N MET A 48 -0.86 -15.59 -2.91
CA MET A 48 0.19 -16.60 -3.07
C MET A 48 -0.37 -17.89 -3.67
N GLY A 49 -1.52 -18.37 -3.18
CA GLY A 49 -2.17 -19.56 -3.73
C GLY A 49 -2.60 -19.41 -5.19
N LEU A 50 -3.11 -18.24 -5.59
CA LEU A 50 -3.47 -17.94 -7.00
C LEU A 50 -2.25 -17.86 -7.94
N ARG A 51 -1.05 -17.78 -7.37
CA ARG A 51 0.22 -17.63 -8.09
C ARG A 51 1.15 -18.83 -7.91
N ASP A 52 0.67 -19.87 -7.22
CA ASP A 52 1.44 -21.07 -6.90
C ASP A 52 2.76 -20.77 -6.16
N VAL A 53 2.76 -19.75 -5.30
CA VAL A 53 3.94 -19.37 -4.51
C VAL A 53 3.95 -20.17 -3.21
N PRO A 54 4.99 -20.99 -2.94
CA PRO A 54 5.04 -21.82 -1.75
C PRO A 54 5.21 -20.98 -0.48
N LYS A 55 4.18 -20.97 0.39
CA LYS A 55 4.20 -20.24 1.66
C LYS A 55 5.32 -20.70 2.60
N HIS A 56 5.65 -21.98 2.56
CA HIS A 56 6.63 -22.60 3.45
C HIS A 56 8.08 -22.16 3.17
N GLU A 57 8.35 -21.59 1.99
CA GLU A 57 9.67 -21.05 1.69
C GLU A 57 9.90 -19.69 2.37
N ILE A 58 8.85 -18.96 2.74
CA ILE A 58 9.02 -17.69 3.45
C ILE A 58 9.52 -17.96 4.86
N GLU A 59 10.66 -17.35 5.21
CA GLU A 59 11.29 -17.48 6.52
C GLU A 59 10.97 -16.34 7.48
N TYR A 60 10.68 -15.16 6.93
CA TYR A 60 10.52 -13.92 7.70
C TYR A 60 9.51 -12.97 7.06
N LEU A 61 8.78 -12.22 7.87
CA LEU A 61 7.86 -11.17 7.41
C LEU A 61 8.36 -9.77 7.75
N VAL A 62 8.37 -8.90 6.74
CA VAL A 62 8.48 -7.45 6.92
C VAL A 62 7.10 -6.85 6.65
N LEU A 63 6.47 -6.39 7.73
CA LEU A 63 5.09 -5.89 7.71
C LEU A 63 5.06 -4.37 7.78
N GLY A 64 4.13 -3.75 7.07
CA GLY A 64 3.95 -2.30 7.10
C GLY A 64 2.48 -1.89 7.23
N SER A 65 2.19 -1.03 8.19
CA SER A 65 0.86 -0.42 8.36
C SER A 65 1.01 0.88 9.13
N THR A 66 0.27 1.91 8.76
CA THR A 66 0.34 3.24 9.40
C THR A 66 -0.75 3.40 10.44
N ILE A 67 -2.00 3.11 10.07
CA ILE A 67 -3.15 3.35 10.93
C ILE A 67 -3.17 2.33 12.08
N PRO A 68 -3.53 2.69 13.31
CA PRO A 68 -3.71 1.73 14.39
C PRO A 68 -4.84 0.73 14.06
N TRP A 69 -4.67 -0.51 14.52
CA TRP A 69 -5.64 -1.58 14.29
C TRP A 69 -5.60 -2.61 15.43
N HIS A 70 -6.67 -3.41 15.56
CA HIS A 70 -6.79 -4.38 16.65
C HIS A 70 -5.68 -5.43 16.60
N TRP A 71 -4.98 -5.60 17.72
CA TRP A 71 -3.85 -6.52 17.86
C TRP A 71 -2.59 -6.13 17.08
N LYS A 72 -2.42 -4.86 16.69
CA LYS A 72 -1.14 -4.32 16.16
C LYS A 72 0.06 -4.66 17.06
N PHE A 73 -0.12 -4.84 18.37
CA PHE A 73 0.95 -5.34 19.25
C PHE A 73 1.52 -6.70 18.82
N TRP A 74 0.67 -7.61 18.34
CA TRP A 74 1.04 -8.96 17.88
C TRP A 74 1.25 -9.04 16.36
N THR A 75 1.53 -7.91 15.70
CA THR A 75 1.49 -7.74 14.23
C THR A 75 1.95 -8.99 13.45
N ALA A 76 3.22 -9.37 13.57
CA ALA A 76 3.76 -10.51 12.82
C ALA A 76 3.14 -11.86 13.21
N PRO A 77 3.08 -12.25 14.50
CA PRO A 77 2.40 -13.47 14.92
C PRO A 77 0.95 -13.61 14.43
N LEU A 78 0.16 -12.53 14.50
CA LEU A 78 -1.23 -12.55 14.05
C LEU A 78 -1.32 -12.75 12.54
N VAL A 79 -0.62 -11.91 11.77
CA VAL A 79 -0.66 -11.95 10.30
C VAL A 79 -0.14 -13.30 9.78
N ALA A 80 0.95 -13.80 10.34
CA ALA A 80 1.50 -15.12 10.00
C ALA A 80 0.50 -16.26 10.30
N SER A 81 -0.21 -16.17 11.43
CA SER A 81 -1.27 -17.12 11.77
C SER A 81 -2.42 -17.08 10.76
N CYS A 82 -2.88 -15.89 10.36
CA CYS A 82 -3.93 -15.72 9.35
C CYS A 82 -3.49 -16.16 7.94
N MET A 83 -2.20 -16.03 7.62
CA MET A 83 -1.62 -16.56 6.38
C MET A 83 -1.57 -18.11 6.37
N GLY A 84 -1.67 -18.74 7.55
CA GLY A 84 -1.59 -20.19 7.73
C GLY A 84 -0.17 -20.74 7.65
N HIS A 85 0.84 -19.92 7.96
CA HIS A 85 2.24 -20.35 8.11
C HIS A 85 2.91 -19.49 9.19
N ARG A 86 3.29 -20.11 10.31
CA ARG A 86 3.76 -19.40 11.50
C ARG A 86 5.25 -19.09 11.39
N ILE A 87 5.57 -17.84 11.10
CA ILE A 87 6.94 -17.34 10.94
C ILE A 87 7.15 -16.02 11.69
N PRO A 88 8.38 -15.71 12.11
CA PRO A 88 8.70 -14.45 12.75
C PRO A 88 8.65 -13.29 11.75
N GLY A 89 8.64 -12.07 12.29
CA GLY A 89 8.59 -10.85 11.50
C GLY A 89 8.63 -9.60 12.38
N TYR A 90 8.83 -8.45 11.77
CA TYR A 90 8.66 -7.15 12.42
C TYR A 90 7.76 -6.23 11.62
N HIS A 91 7.35 -5.15 12.27
CA HIS A 91 6.53 -4.09 11.70
C HIS A 91 7.36 -2.83 11.51
N VAL A 92 7.16 -2.15 10.38
CA VAL A 92 7.77 -0.85 10.07
C VAL A 92 6.68 0.14 9.68
N GLU A 93 6.90 1.40 10.03
CA GLU A 93 5.98 2.49 9.74
C GLU A 93 6.77 3.76 9.39
N GLN A 94 6.51 4.31 8.20
CA GLN A 94 7.08 5.58 7.72
C GLN A 94 6.06 6.33 6.87
N ALA A 95 4.85 6.56 7.40
CA ALA A 95 3.76 7.24 6.69
C ALA A 95 3.59 6.70 5.25
N CYS A 96 3.49 7.58 4.24
CA CYS A 96 3.36 7.20 2.84
C CYS A 96 4.54 6.38 2.28
N ALA A 97 5.72 6.40 2.93
CA ALA A 97 6.90 5.66 2.49
C ALA A 97 6.95 4.22 3.05
N THR A 98 6.00 3.82 3.91
CA THR A 98 5.98 2.51 4.57
C THR A 98 6.13 1.34 3.59
N GLY A 99 5.42 1.37 2.46
CA GLY A 99 5.51 0.34 1.42
C GLY A 99 6.92 0.19 0.86
N LEU A 100 7.54 1.30 0.47
CA LEU A 100 8.90 1.30 -0.06
C LEU A 100 9.90 0.86 1.02
N GLN A 101 9.77 1.37 2.24
CA GLN A 101 10.68 1.03 3.33
C GLN A 101 10.62 -0.45 3.69
N ALA A 102 9.43 -1.06 3.70
CA ALA A 102 9.27 -2.48 3.93
C ALA A 102 9.99 -3.32 2.86
N VAL A 103 9.93 -2.91 1.59
CA VAL A 103 10.66 -3.58 0.50
C VAL A 103 12.17 -3.41 0.65
N LEU A 104 12.66 -2.21 0.98
CA LEU A 104 14.09 -1.95 1.19
C LEU A 104 14.64 -2.78 2.34
N LEU A 105 13.89 -2.88 3.44
CA LEU A 105 14.25 -3.69 4.59
C LEU A 105 14.25 -5.18 4.27
N GLY A 106 13.24 -5.70 3.57
CA GLY A 106 13.25 -7.08 3.10
C GLY A 106 14.40 -7.39 2.15
N ALA A 107 14.74 -6.45 1.26
CA ALA A 107 15.91 -6.57 0.40
C ALA A 107 17.22 -6.56 1.20
N ALA A 108 17.31 -5.79 2.28
CA ALA A 108 18.49 -5.77 3.16
C ALA A 108 18.67 -7.09 3.93
N GLU A 109 17.59 -7.73 4.40
CA GLU A 109 17.63 -9.06 5.01
C GLU A 109 18.23 -10.09 4.03
N VAL A 110 17.73 -10.10 2.78
CA VAL A 110 18.26 -10.97 1.72
C VAL A 110 19.68 -10.57 1.32
N GLU A 111 20.00 -9.29 1.25
CA GLU A 111 21.35 -8.81 0.89
C GLU A 111 22.38 -9.14 1.97
N SER A 112 21.99 -9.16 3.24
CA SER A 112 22.87 -9.56 4.36
C SER A 112 23.09 -11.07 4.45
N GLY A 113 22.14 -11.87 3.93
CA GLY A 113 22.17 -13.33 3.99
C GLY A 113 21.62 -13.87 5.31
N ALA A 114 20.93 -13.02 6.08
CA ALA A 114 20.19 -13.44 7.26
C ALA A 114 19.00 -14.35 6.90
N LYS A 115 18.42 -14.15 5.72
CA LYS A 115 17.28 -14.88 5.15
C LYS A 115 17.46 -15.03 3.64
N ASP A 116 17.04 -16.15 3.08
CA ASP A 116 17.00 -16.38 1.63
C ASP A 116 15.69 -15.87 1.05
N VAL A 117 14.57 -16.06 1.76
CA VAL A 117 13.23 -15.66 1.30
C VAL A 117 12.49 -14.86 2.38
N VAL A 118 12.17 -13.61 2.04
CA VAL A 118 11.47 -12.68 2.92
C VAL A 118 10.14 -12.28 2.29
N GLY A 119 9.06 -12.40 3.06
CA GLY A 119 7.73 -11.93 2.69
C GLY A 119 7.57 -10.47 3.08
N VAL A 120 7.18 -9.62 2.13
CA VAL A 120 6.85 -8.22 2.39
C VAL A 120 5.35 -8.03 2.22
N LEU A 121 4.69 -7.51 3.24
CA LEU A 121 3.25 -7.27 3.22
C LEU A 121 2.93 -5.94 3.89
N THR A 122 2.35 -5.02 3.14
CA THR A 122 1.88 -3.74 3.65
C THR A 122 0.38 -3.59 3.48
N PHE A 123 -0.29 -3.08 4.51
CA PHE A 123 -1.75 -2.94 4.54
C PHE A 123 -2.15 -1.75 5.41
N ASP A 124 -3.26 -1.12 5.06
CA ASP A 124 -3.86 -0.05 5.86
C ASP A 124 -5.38 -0.05 5.66
N ARG A 125 -6.09 0.38 6.70
CA ARG A 125 -7.53 0.65 6.66
C ARG A 125 -7.79 2.03 7.23
N THR A 126 -8.05 2.97 6.33
CA THR A 126 -8.35 4.36 6.69
C THR A 126 -9.84 4.59 6.97
N SER A 127 -10.72 3.77 6.39
CA SER A 127 -12.14 3.74 6.73
C SER A 127 -12.31 3.30 8.19
N ASP A 128 -13.17 4.00 8.92
CA ASP A 128 -13.52 3.71 10.32
C ASP A 128 -12.28 3.38 11.18
N SER A 129 -11.23 4.18 10.98
CA SER A 129 -10.00 4.11 11.76
C SER A 129 -10.29 4.36 13.24
N PRO A 130 -9.58 3.70 14.16
CA PRO A 130 -9.83 3.87 15.58
C PRO A 130 -9.55 5.30 16.03
N VAL A 131 -10.26 5.70 17.09
CA VAL A 131 -10.01 6.94 17.80
C VAL A 131 -9.10 6.64 18.99
N GLY A 132 -7.95 7.30 19.02
CA GLY A 132 -7.04 7.26 20.16
C GLY A 132 -7.51 8.24 21.23
N VAL A 133 -7.36 7.87 22.49
CA VAL A 133 -7.71 8.76 23.59
C VAL A 133 -6.48 8.92 24.47
N PHE A 134 -5.86 10.11 24.42
CA PHE A 134 -4.71 10.41 25.25
C PHE A 134 -5.17 11.04 26.57
N PRO A 135 -4.94 10.36 27.71
CA PRO A 135 -5.28 10.92 29.01
C PRO A 135 -4.29 12.03 29.35
N GLU A 136 -4.75 13.29 29.36
CA GLU A 136 -3.92 14.43 29.74
C GLU A 136 -4.20 14.83 31.19
N ARG A 137 -3.22 14.62 32.07
CA ARG A 137 -3.36 14.88 33.51
C ARG A 137 -3.26 16.37 33.86
N ARG A 138 -2.72 17.20 32.97
CA ARG A 138 -2.39 18.62 33.25
C ARG A 138 -3.28 19.63 32.52
N ALA A 139 -4.16 19.19 31.64
CA ALA A 139 -5.07 20.07 30.91
C ALA A 139 -6.45 20.17 31.59
N HIS A 140 -7.08 21.34 31.47
CA HIS A 140 -8.46 21.56 31.94
C HIS A 140 -9.47 20.66 31.20
N GLN A 141 -9.21 20.35 29.93
CA GLN A 141 -9.87 19.27 29.19
C GLN A 141 -9.22 17.95 29.59
N ARG A 142 -9.96 17.11 30.32
CA ARG A 142 -9.44 15.86 30.92
C ARG A 142 -8.99 14.82 29.88
N THR A 143 -9.48 14.92 28.65
CA THR A 143 -9.29 13.91 27.61
C THR A 143 -9.60 14.49 26.23
N HIS A 144 -8.68 14.38 25.26
CA HIS A 144 -8.95 14.69 23.85
C HIS A 144 -8.94 13.41 23.01
N ALA A 145 -9.98 13.23 22.20
CA ALA A 145 -10.06 12.16 21.23
C ALA A 145 -9.25 12.55 19.98
N ILE A 146 -8.27 11.73 19.63
CA ILE A 146 -7.45 11.87 18.42
C ILE A 146 -8.06 10.97 17.34
N ALA A 147 -8.55 11.60 16.28
CA ALA A 147 -9.03 10.90 15.10
C ALA A 147 -7.81 10.60 14.22
N ASP A 148 -7.23 9.41 14.37
CA ASP A 148 -5.90 9.07 13.85
C ASP A 148 -5.71 9.46 12.36
N VAL A 149 -6.61 9.04 11.47
CA VAL A 149 -6.54 9.41 10.05
C VAL A 149 -6.75 10.91 9.84
N TRP A 150 -7.68 11.55 10.54
CA TRP A 150 -7.98 12.96 10.30
C TRP A 150 -6.84 13.87 10.78
N ASP A 151 -6.28 13.58 11.94
CA ASP A 151 -5.26 14.40 12.59
C ASP A 151 -3.90 14.23 11.90
N ASN A 152 -3.52 13.00 11.54
CA ASN A 152 -2.27 12.75 10.81
C ASN A 152 -2.30 13.33 9.38
N PHE A 153 -3.47 13.40 8.73
CA PHE A 153 -3.59 14.00 7.39
C PHE A 153 -3.80 15.52 7.43
N GLY A 154 -4.41 16.01 8.51
CA GLY A 154 -4.65 17.43 8.77
C GLY A 154 -3.40 18.21 9.21
N PHE A 155 -2.32 17.52 9.59
CA PHE A 155 -1.11 18.17 10.08
C PHE A 155 0.17 17.40 9.71
N ASP A 156 1.03 18.02 8.92
CA ASP A 156 2.41 17.61 8.68
C ASP A 156 3.36 18.40 9.61
N PRO A 157 4.12 17.76 10.51
CA PRO A 157 5.05 18.43 11.41
C PRO A 157 6.12 19.27 10.70
N ALA A 158 6.50 18.93 9.47
CA ALA A 158 7.53 19.65 8.74
C ALA A 158 7.03 20.98 8.16
N THR A 159 5.73 21.08 7.87
CA THR A 159 5.12 22.25 7.23
C THR A 159 4.09 22.96 8.11
N GLY A 160 3.65 22.36 9.21
CA GLY A 160 2.59 22.86 10.08
C GLY A 160 1.20 22.89 9.43
N ASN A 161 1.05 22.28 8.25
CA ASN A 161 -0.16 22.37 7.42
C ASN A 161 -0.70 20.97 7.09
N ALA A 162 -1.96 20.88 6.68
CA ALA A 162 -2.50 19.64 6.14
C ALA A 162 -1.69 19.16 4.92
N MET A 163 -1.58 17.84 4.74
CA MET A 163 -0.77 17.25 3.67
C MET A 163 -1.18 17.75 2.28
N ILE A 164 -2.49 17.98 2.06
CA ILE A 164 -3.00 18.52 0.79
C ILE A 164 -2.52 19.95 0.52
N THR A 165 -2.43 20.77 1.57
CA THR A 165 -1.93 22.15 1.49
C THR A 165 -0.44 22.16 1.22
N ALA A 166 0.33 21.31 1.92
CA ALA A 166 1.77 21.14 1.69
C ALA A 166 2.08 20.74 0.23
N ALA A 167 1.29 19.82 -0.34
CA ALA A 167 1.39 19.42 -1.74
C ALA A 167 1.10 20.60 -2.70
N GLY A 168 0.09 21.41 -2.39
CA GLY A 168 -0.25 22.62 -3.12
C GLY A 168 0.85 23.68 -3.11
N SER A 169 1.50 23.91 -1.97
CA SER A 169 2.59 24.91 -1.86
C SER A 169 3.83 24.51 -2.65
N ARG A 170 4.18 23.21 -2.70
CA ARG A 170 5.27 22.71 -3.56
C ARG A 170 4.97 22.92 -5.05
N ARG A 171 3.69 22.87 -5.43
CA ARG A 171 3.24 23.16 -6.79
C ARG A 171 3.35 24.65 -7.13
N ALA A 172 3.14 25.56 -6.18
CA ALA A 172 3.32 26.99 -6.44
C ALA A 172 4.80 27.35 -6.71
N ASN A 173 5.74 26.64 -6.10
CA ASN A 173 7.18 26.83 -6.27
C ASN A 173 7.81 26.05 -7.44
N THR A 174 6.99 25.33 -8.22
CA THR A 174 7.45 24.62 -9.41
C THR A 174 6.51 24.96 -10.57
N THR A 175 6.96 25.03 -11.82
CA THR A 175 6.15 25.49 -12.97
C THR A 175 5.05 24.51 -13.43
N TRP A 176 4.44 23.77 -12.50
CA TRP A 176 3.45 22.73 -12.74
C TRP A 176 2.02 23.29 -12.78
N SER A 177 1.56 23.64 -13.98
CA SER A 177 0.18 24.13 -14.20
C SER A 177 -0.88 23.02 -14.10
N ALA A 178 -2.12 23.40 -13.77
CA ALA A 178 -3.28 22.50 -13.73
C ALA A 178 -3.71 21.93 -15.08
N ALA A 179 -3.39 22.62 -16.16
CA ALA A 179 -3.68 22.18 -17.52
C ALA A 179 -2.94 20.89 -17.93
N ARG A 180 -1.84 20.53 -17.26
CA ARG A 180 -1.06 19.32 -17.56
C ARG A 180 -1.69 18.04 -16.97
N TRP A 181 -2.69 18.17 -16.09
CA TRP A 181 -3.39 17.03 -15.46
C TRP A 181 -4.63 16.58 -16.24
N THR A 182 -5.26 17.45 -17.02
CA THR A 182 -6.40 17.09 -17.88
C THR A 182 -5.96 16.35 -19.15
N THR A 183 -4.72 16.53 -19.59
CA THR A 183 -4.18 15.92 -20.81
C THR A 183 -3.69 14.47 -20.65
N SER A 184 -3.61 13.93 -19.43
CA SER A 184 -3.27 12.51 -19.23
C SER A 184 -4.48 11.55 -19.26
N ARG A 185 -5.71 12.05 -19.39
CA ARG A 185 -6.90 11.21 -19.60
C ARG A 185 -7.04 10.67 -21.03
N SER A 186 -6.22 11.10 -22.00
CA SER A 186 -6.31 10.67 -23.40
C SER A 186 -5.26 9.64 -23.83
N CYS A 187 -4.49 9.03 -22.93
CA CYS A 187 -3.47 8.05 -23.29
C CYS A 187 -3.67 6.71 -22.58
N ALA A 188 -4.73 5.98 -22.97
CA ALA A 188 -4.86 4.54 -22.76
C ALA A 188 -5.88 3.91 -23.73
N THR A 189 -5.82 4.29 -25.00
CA THR A 189 -6.32 3.46 -26.11
C THR A 189 -5.29 3.48 -27.23
N SER A 190 -4.08 3.02 -26.94
CA SER A 190 -3.24 2.45 -27.98
C SER A 190 -3.88 1.12 -28.36
N SER A 191 -4.69 1.15 -29.40
CA SER A 191 -5.11 -0.05 -30.12
C SER A 191 -3.86 -0.87 -30.45
N ILE A 192 -3.73 -2.05 -29.84
CA ILE A 192 -2.89 -3.10 -30.40
C ILE A 192 -3.48 -3.37 -31.79
N SER A 193 -2.74 -3.00 -32.81
CA SER A 193 -3.02 -3.36 -34.19
C SER A 193 -2.93 -4.88 -34.32
N ARG A 194 -4.06 -5.56 -34.17
CA ARG A 194 -4.18 -6.95 -34.63
C ARG A 194 -4.14 -6.95 -36.17
N PRO A 195 -3.40 -7.88 -36.81
CA PRO A 195 -3.45 -8.05 -38.25
C PRO A 195 -4.90 -8.36 -38.68
N ARG A 196 -5.34 -7.67 -39.73
CA ARG A 196 -6.68 -7.77 -40.32
C ARG A 196 -6.91 -9.19 -40.86
N THR A 197 -7.89 -9.92 -40.32
CA THR A 197 -8.60 -10.96 -41.05
C THR A 197 -9.87 -10.36 -41.66
N PRO A 198 -10.15 -10.54 -42.96
CA PRO A 198 -11.32 -9.96 -43.60
C PRO A 198 -12.58 -10.77 -43.29
N GLY A 199 -13.67 -10.09 -42.90
CA GLY A 199 -15.02 -10.65 -42.93
C GLY A 199 -15.72 -10.73 -41.58
N SER A 200 -16.41 -9.66 -41.18
CA SER A 200 -17.82 -9.70 -40.76
C SER A 200 -18.21 -8.35 -40.16
N SER A 201 -19.28 -7.81 -40.73
CA SER A 201 -19.95 -6.55 -40.43
C SER A 201 -20.77 -6.64 -39.15
N VAL A 202 -20.62 -5.68 -38.23
CA VAL A 202 -21.77 -5.08 -37.51
C VAL A 202 -21.45 -3.61 -37.19
N ALA A 203 -22.37 -2.73 -37.57
CA ALA A 203 -22.29 -1.27 -37.48
C ALA A 203 -22.47 -0.74 -36.03
N PRO A 204 -22.09 0.53 -35.76
CA PRO A 204 -21.93 1.08 -34.43
C PRO A 204 -23.19 1.80 -33.94
N TRP A 205 -23.49 1.73 -32.63
CA TRP A 205 -24.41 2.65 -31.97
C TRP A 205 -23.82 3.11 -30.64
N CYS A 206 -23.40 4.37 -30.59
CA CYS A 206 -23.67 5.22 -29.42
C CYS A 206 -23.63 6.70 -29.86
N ARG A 207 -24.79 7.34 -29.80
CA ARG A 207 -25.02 8.77 -30.07
C ARG A 207 -24.56 9.62 -28.88
N SER A 208 -24.19 10.86 -29.17
CA SER A 208 -23.63 11.85 -28.25
C SER A 208 -24.68 12.71 -27.52
N THR A 209 -24.35 13.06 -26.27
CA THR A 209 -24.54 14.34 -25.56
C THR A 209 -25.92 15.00 -25.46
N SER A 210 -26.46 15.01 -24.24
CA SER A 210 -26.80 16.20 -23.43
C SER A 210 -27.10 15.77 -22.00
#